data_AF-A0A537PM44-F1
#
_entry.id   AF-A0A537PM44-F1
#
_cell.length_a   1.000
_cell.length_b   1.000
_cell.length_c   1.000
_cell.angle_alpha   90.00
_cell.angle_beta   90.00
_cell.angle_gamma   90.00
#
_symmetry.space_group_name_H-M   'P 1'
#
loop_
_entity.id
_entity.type
_entity.pdbx_description
1 polymer ?
#
loop_
_entity_poly.entity_id
_entity_poly.type
_entity_poly.pdbx_seq_one_letter_code
_entity_poly.pdbx_strand_id
1 'polypeptide(L)'
;MLNRLSVSALLQTVILATSFCVVVGFSLSAWDSWGRLQVASRIAVIADTSANMFKAMHNLRTDRSTTNRMLNSDAPMEGDIEKYLRNIRDTEMPAMGNALGLLGGIELAQQQTLVGEFDRLFKTLTPLQKEFWGEMSKPKASRRPTLTKEYMETTNVLLETLDKLSAALAADVNHKDAMIDQLLTIKQIAWLLRNTAGEASLIVSTGINTGKVAPETRLAYTKFVGGIDAAWSALELTTAGAHLPPAVSSAMAATKT
;
A
#
# COMPACT_ATOMS: atom_id res chain seq x y z
N MET A 1 -40.65 -49.98 -26.92
CA MET A 1 -39.74 -50.69 -27.84
C MET A 1 -38.42 -51.13 -27.17
N LEU A 2 -38.43 -51.50 -25.87
CA LEU A 2 -37.21 -51.87 -25.12
C LEU A 2 -37.05 -53.41 -24.88
N ASN A 3 -37.97 -54.24 -25.38
CA ASN A 3 -38.02 -55.68 -25.05
C ASN A 3 -36.97 -56.57 -25.76
N ARG A 4 -35.84 -56.02 -26.23
CA ARG A 4 -34.77 -56.77 -26.92
C ARG A 4 -33.33 -56.40 -26.53
N LEU A 5 -33.12 -55.68 -25.42
CA LEU A 5 -31.76 -55.43 -24.94
C LEU A 5 -31.25 -56.68 -24.21
N SER A 6 -30.11 -57.22 -24.65
CA SER A 6 -29.43 -58.29 -23.92
C SER A 6 -28.92 -57.75 -22.58
N VAL A 7 -28.76 -58.65 -21.59
CA VAL A 7 -28.21 -58.30 -20.27
C VAL A 7 -26.86 -57.57 -20.40
N SER A 8 -26.05 -57.93 -21.39
CA SER A 8 -24.77 -57.27 -21.69
C SER A 8 -24.93 -55.81 -22.12
N ALA A 9 -25.91 -55.51 -22.98
CA ALA A 9 -26.15 -54.15 -23.44
C ALA A 9 -26.67 -53.25 -22.30
N LEU A 10 -27.51 -53.81 -21.42
CA LEU A 10 -27.98 -53.10 -20.23
C LEU A 10 -26.81 -52.77 -19.28
N LEU A 11 -25.96 -53.76 -18.98
CA LEU A 11 -24.80 -53.57 -18.10
C LEU A 11 -23.82 -52.53 -18.65
N GLN A 12 -23.49 -52.60 -19.95
CA GLN A 12 -22.61 -51.63 -20.60
C GLN A 12 -23.18 -50.22 -20.58
N THR A 13 -24.48 -50.07 -20.81
CA THR A 13 -25.15 -48.76 -20.78
C THR A 13 -25.08 -48.16 -19.37
N VAL A 14 -25.34 -48.95 -18.33
CA VAL A 14 -25.24 -48.49 -16.94
C VAL A 14 -23.80 -48.10 -16.60
N ILE A 15 -22.81 -48.92 -16.95
CA ILE A 15 -21.39 -48.60 -16.72
C ILE A 15 -20.98 -47.32 -17.44
N LEU A 16 -21.36 -47.15 -18.71
CA LEU A 16 -21.06 -45.94 -19.48
C LEU A 16 -21.75 -44.71 -18.90
N ALA A 17 -23.02 -44.82 -18.51
CA ALA A 17 -23.75 -43.72 -17.89
C ALA A 17 -23.13 -43.31 -16.55
N THR A 18 -22.79 -44.27 -15.68
CA THR A 18 -22.11 -43.98 -14.40
C THR A 18 -20.73 -43.38 -14.63
N SER A 19 -19.95 -43.94 -15.56
CA SER A 19 -18.62 -43.41 -15.91
C SER A 19 -18.71 -41.98 -16.45
N PHE A 20 -19.69 -41.71 -17.31
CA PHE A 20 -19.95 -40.37 -17.84
C PHE A 20 -20.30 -39.37 -16.73
N CYS A 21 -21.21 -39.73 -15.82
CA CYS A 21 -21.55 -38.87 -14.68
C CYS A 21 -20.34 -38.57 -13.79
N VAL A 22 -19.48 -39.57 -13.54
CA VAL A 22 -18.24 -39.40 -12.76
C VAL A 22 -17.26 -38.47 -13.48
N VAL A 23 -17.03 -38.67 -14.79
CA VAL A 23 -16.14 -37.81 -15.58
C VAL A 23 -16.65 -36.37 -15.63
N VAL A 24 -17.96 -36.16 -15.81
CA VAL A 24 -18.56 -34.81 -15.78
C VAL A 24 -18.39 -34.17 -14.40
N GLY A 25 -18.66 -34.92 -13.32
CA GLY A 25 -18.47 -34.45 -11.94
C GLY A 25 -17.02 -33.99 -11.69
N PHE A 26 -16.04 -34.82 -12.04
CA PHE A 26 -14.63 -34.46 -11.92
C PHE A 26 -14.22 -33.28 -12.80
N SER A 27 -14.76 -33.19 -14.03
CA SER A 27 -14.46 -32.10 -14.95
C SER A 27 -14.96 -30.75 -14.39
N LEU A 28 -16.16 -30.72 -13.81
CA LEU A 28 -16.70 -29.53 -13.17
C LEU A 28 -15.88 -29.12 -11.93
N SER A 29 -15.50 -30.08 -11.09
CA SER A 29 -14.64 -29.81 -9.92
C SER A 29 -13.24 -29.34 -10.32
N ALA A 30 -12.67 -29.89 -11.40
CA ALA A 30 -11.39 -29.46 -11.94
C ALA A 30 -11.49 -28.03 -12.50
N TRP A 31 -12.58 -27.70 -13.18
CA TRP A 31 -12.83 -26.35 -13.69
C TRP A 31 -12.97 -25.32 -12.56
N ASP A 32 -13.74 -25.63 -11.53
CA ASP A 32 -13.86 -24.78 -10.33
C ASP A 32 -12.50 -24.58 -9.63
N SER A 33 -11.74 -25.66 -9.46
CA SER A 33 -10.40 -25.62 -8.87
C SER A 33 -9.43 -24.76 -9.69
N TRP A 34 -9.51 -24.84 -11.02
CA TRP A 34 -8.73 -24.01 -11.92
C TRP A 34 -9.10 -22.52 -11.80
N GLY A 35 -10.41 -22.20 -11.76
CA GLY A 35 -10.88 -20.83 -11.53
C GLY A 35 -10.39 -20.26 -10.21
N ARG A 36 -10.45 -21.05 -9.13
CA ARG A 36 -9.90 -20.67 -7.82
C ARG A 36 -8.39 -20.42 -7.85
N LEU A 37 -7.62 -21.24 -8.58
CA LEU A 37 -6.19 -21.04 -8.73
C LEU A 37 -5.86 -19.73 -9.46
N GLN A 38 -6.61 -19.41 -10.52
CA GLN A 38 -6.45 -18.15 -11.25
C GLN A 38 -6.71 -16.93 -10.35
N VAL A 39 -7.79 -16.97 -9.55
CA VAL A 39 -8.11 -15.90 -8.59
C VAL A 39 -7.04 -15.77 -7.52
N ALA A 40 -6.62 -16.88 -6.90
CA ALA A 40 -5.58 -16.87 -5.88
C ALA A 40 -4.24 -16.34 -6.40
N SER A 41 -3.86 -16.71 -7.63
CA SER A 41 -2.64 -16.22 -8.28
C SER A 41 -2.71 -14.71 -8.53
N ARG A 42 -3.87 -14.19 -8.95
CA ARG A 42 -4.07 -12.74 -9.13
C ARG A 42 -4.02 -12.00 -7.80
N ILE A 43 -4.64 -12.53 -6.75
CA ILE A 43 -4.57 -11.97 -5.39
C ILE A 43 -3.12 -11.91 -4.91
N ALA A 44 -2.33 -12.97 -5.12
CA ALA A 44 -0.92 -13.00 -4.69
C ALA A 44 -0.10 -11.88 -5.36
N VAL A 45 -0.21 -11.72 -6.68
CA VAL A 45 0.49 -10.65 -7.43
C VAL A 45 0.10 -9.26 -6.91
N ILE A 46 -1.19 -9.05 -6.63
CA ILE A 46 -1.70 -7.76 -6.13
C ILE A 46 -1.28 -7.51 -4.69
N ALA A 47 -1.22 -8.55 -3.86
CA ALA A 47 -0.70 -8.46 -2.50
C ALA A 47 0.79 -8.10 -2.49
N ASP A 48 1.61 -8.74 -3.33
CA ASP A 48 3.05 -8.45 -3.45
C ASP A 48 3.32 -7.04 -3.97
N THR A 49 2.53 -6.61 -4.96
CA THR A 49 2.61 -5.23 -5.49
C THR A 49 2.21 -4.22 -4.41
N SER A 50 1.11 -4.50 -3.71
CA SER A 50 0.64 -3.68 -2.58
C SER A 50 1.67 -3.59 -1.45
N ALA A 51 2.39 -4.67 -1.17
CA ALA A 51 3.42 -4.70 -0.14
C ALA A 51 4.61 -3.78 -0.49
N ASN A 52 5.10 -3.84 -1.74
CA ASN A 52 6.15 -2.94 -2.23
C ASN A 52 5.69 -1.49 -2.20
N MET A 53 4.47 -1.20 -2.67
CA MET A 53 3.92 0.16 -2.62
C MET A 53 3.76 0.68 -1.19
N PHE A 54 3.25 -0.13 -0.26
CA PHE A 54 3.11 0.27 1.13
C PHE A 54 4.47 0.57 1.77
N LYS A 55 5.47 -0.29 1.50
CA LYS A 55 6.85 -0.10 1.94
C LYS A 55 7.43 1.21 1.41
N ALA A 56 7.20 1.53 0.13
CA ALA A 56 7.59 2.80 -0.46
C ALA A 56 6.87 3.99 0.20
N MET A 57 5.54 3.97 0.27
CA MET A 57 4.72 5.07 0.81
C MET A 57 5.04 5.39 2.27
N HIS A 58 5.28 4.37 3.09
CA HIS A 58 5.65 4.56 4.49
C HIS A 58 7.02 5.23 4.63
N ASN A 59 8.03 4.74 3.91
CA ASN A 59 9.38 5.28 3.95
C ASN A 59 9.46 6.68 3.35
N LEU A 60 8.82 6.91 2.20
CA LEU A 60 8.74 8.20 1.53
C LEU A 60 8.14 9.30 2.40
N ARG A 61 7.11 8.98 3.21
CA ARG A 61 6.56 9.93 4.20
C ARG A 61 7.60 10.35 5.24
N THR A 62 8.36 9.38 5.74
CA THR A 62 9.41 9.62 6.73
C THR A 62 10.57 10.41 6.13
N ASP A 63 11.01 10.05 4.92
CA ASP A 63 12.00 10.82 4.15
C ASP A 63 11.52 12.26 3.95
N ARG A 64 10.33 12.48 3.38
CA ARG A 64 9.70 13.80 3.18
C ARG A 64 9.79 14.65 4.43
N SER A 65 9.32 14.15 5.57
CA SER A 65 9.34 14.91 6.82
C SER A 65 10.76 15.24 7.29
N THR A 66 11.69 14.29 7.17
CA THR A 66 13.07 14.43 7.65
C THR A 66 13.87 15.37 6.77
N THR A 67 13.77 15.21 5.46
CA THR A 67 14.36 16.09 4.44
C THR A 67 13.88 17.53 4.61
N ASN A 68 12.59 17.75 4.82
CA ASN A 68 12.04 19.08 5.09
C ASN A 68 12.65 19.72 6.35
N ARG A 69 12.74 18.96 7.45
CA ARG A 69 13.37 19.47 8.68
C ARG A 69 14.85 19.80 8.47
N MET A 70 15.59 18.92 7.81
CA MET A 70 17.04 19.09 7.61
C MET A 70 17.38 20.27 6.70
N LEU A 71 16.67 20.42 5.57
CA LEU A 71 16.91 21.54 4.66
C LEU A 71 16.63 22.91 5.32
N ASN A 72 15.64 22.97 6.22
CA ASN A 72 15.29 24.17 6.96
C ASN A 72 16.10 24.39 8.25
N SER A 73 16.92 23.43 8.67
CA SER A 73 17.75 23.53 9.87
C SER A 73 19.03 24.30 9.59
N ASP A 74 19.41 25.19 10.51
CA ASP A 74 20.73 25.83 10.53
C ASP A 74 21.81 24.91 11.12
N ALA A 75 21.41 23.92 11.92
CA ALA A 75 22.33 22.96 12.49
C ALA A 75 22.86 21.98 11.42
N PRO A 76 24.13 21.56 11.50
CA PRO A 76 24.64 20.44 10.73
C PRO A 76 23.80 19.18 10.96
N MET A 77 23.70 18.33 9.94
CA MET A 77 23.03 17.04 10.07
C MET A 77 23.86 16.13 10.97
N GLU A 78 23.23 15.60 12.01
CA GLU A 78 23.85 14.61 12.89
C GLU A 78 24.03 13.28 12.15
N GLY A 79 25.10 12.54 12.48
CA GLY A 79 25.45 11.29 11.80
C GLY A 79 24.37 10.21 11.92
N ASP A 80 23.65 10.16 13.05
CA ASP A 80 22.54 9.22 13.25
C ASP A 80 21.34 9.55 12.35
N ILE A 81 21.04 10.83 12.14
CA ILE A 81 20.00 11.29 11.21
C ILE A 81 20.40 10.96 9.77
N GLU A 82 21.67 11.18 9.42
CA GLU A 82 22.19 10.81 8.10
C GLU A 82 22.02 9.31 7.85
N LYS A 83 22.49 8.47 8.77
CA LYS A 83 22.39 7.01 8.68
C LYS A 83 20.94 6.56 8.58
N TYR A 84 20.06 7.14 9.41
CA TYR A 84 18.64 6.87 9.39
C TYR A 84 18.00 7.19 8.04
N LEU A 85 18.27 8.38 7.49
CA LEU A 85 17.71 8.82 6.22
C LEU A 85 18.25 8.01 5.02
N ARG A 86 19.53 7.61 5.06
CA ARG A 86 20.10 6.68 4.07
C ARG A 86 19.37 5.34 4.08
N ASN A 87 19.21 4.73 5.26
CA ASN A 87 18.51 3.45 5.40
C ASN A 87 17.05 3.51 4.91
N ILE A 88 16.36 4.63 5.15
CA ILE A 88 15.02 4.87 4.60
C ILE A 88 15.07 4.84 3.06
N ARG A 89 15.96 5.60 2.44
CA ARG A 89 16.07 5.68 0.97
C ARG A 89 16.53 4.38 0.33
N ASP A 90 17.44 3.66 0.96
CA ASP A 90 17.89 2.31 0.55
C ASP A 90 16.75 1.29 0.60
N THR A 91 15.70 1.57 1.38
CA THR A 91 14.49 0.75 1.44
C THR A 91 13.40 1.24 0.48
N GLU A 92 13.20 2.55 0.40
CA GLU A 92 12.16 3.22 -0.36
C GLU A 92 12.36 3.09 -1.87
N MET A 93 13.58 3.37 -2.35
CA MET A 93 13.87 3.43 -3.78
C MET A 93 13.74 2.07 -4.46
N PRO A 94 14.26 0.96 -3.90
CA PRO A 94 14.01 -0.36 -4.46
C PRO A 94 12.54 -0.77 -4.37
N ALA A 95 11.83 -0.40 -3.30
CA ALA A 95 10.41 -0.71 -3.18
C ALA A 95 9.57 -0.01 -4.27
N MET A 96 9.90 1.25 -4.59
CA MET A 96 9.27 1.97 -5.71
C MET A 96 9.60 1.33 -7.06
N GLY A 97 10.88 0.98 -7.30
CA GLY A 97 11.28 0.29 -8.52
C GLY A 97 10.58 -1.06 -8.72
N ASN A 98 10.50 -1.87 -7.66
CA ASN A 98 9.80 -3.15 -7.68
C ASN A 98 8.30 -2.96 -7.94
N ALA A 99 7.67 -1.99 -7.28
CA ALA A 99 6.26 -1.68 -7.51
C ALA A 99 6.00 -1.29 -8.98
N LEU A 100 6.83 -0.41 -9.57
CA LEU A 100 6.73 -0.05 -10.98
C LEU A 100 6.87 -1.27 -11.91
N GLY A 101 7.84 -2.16 -11.62
CA GLY A 101 8.05 -3.37 -12.41
C GLY A 101 6.83 -4.31 -12.38
N LEU A 102 6.22 -4.50 -11.21
CA LEU A 102 5.04 -5.35 -11.04
C LEU A 102 3.78 -4.74 -11.66
N LEU A 103 3.60 -3.42 -11.56
CA LEU A 103 2.44 -2.71 -12.13
C LEU A 103 2.35 -2.81 -13.65
N GLY A 104 3.45 -3.09 -14.35
CA GLY A 104 3.44 -3.34 -15.80
C GLY A 104 2.66 -4.60 -16.21
N GLY A 105 2.51 -5.57 -15.30
CA GLY A 105 1.81 -6.84 -15.56
C GLY A 105 0.37 -6.91 -15.05
N ILE A 106 -0.15 -5.84 -14.44
CA ILE A 106 -1.48 -5.82 -13.82
C ILE A 106 -2.37 -4.88 -14.62
N GLU A 107 -3.49 -5.39 -15.14
CA GLU A 107 -4.52 -4.54 -15.75
C GLU A 107 -5.26 -3.74 -14.68
N LEU A 108 -5.11 -2.42 -14.68
CA LEU A 108 -5.76 -1.53 -13.71
C LEU A 108 -6.61 -0.47 -14.41
N ALA A 109 -7.67 -0.04 -13.74
CA ALA A 109 -8.36 1.19 -14.12
C ALA A 109 -7.38 2.37 -14.07
N GLN A 110 -7.32 3.18 -15.14
CA GLN A 110 -6.41 4.32 -15.28
C GLN A 110 -4.91 3.96 -15.22
N GLN A 111 -4.54 2.71 -15.53
CA GLN A 111 -3.16 2.22 -15.45
C GLN A 111 -2.16 3.13 -16.17
N GLN A 112 -2.38 3.46 -17.45
CA GLN A 112 -1.46 4.32 -18.21
C GLN A 112 -1.24 5.68 -17.55
N THR A 113 -2.29 6.29 -17.01
CA THR A 113 -2.20 7.60 -16.34
C THR A 113 -1.46 7.49 -15.01
N LEU A 114 -1.89 6.58 -14.12
CA LEU A 114 -1.35 6.49 -12.77
C LEU A 114 0.06 5.89 -12.74
N VAL A 115 0.32 4.85 -13.53
CA VAL A 115 1.65 4.22 -13.63
C VAL A 115 2.63 5.14 -14.36
N GLY A 116 2.19 5.83 -15.42
CA GLY A 116 3.02 6.83 -16.10
C GLY A 116 3.38 8.01 -15.21
N GLU A 117 2.42 8.50 -14.42
CA GLU A 117 2.66 9.56 -13.44
C GLU A 117 3.60 9.11 -12.31
N PHE A 118 3.42 7.88 -11.81
CA PHE A 118 4.32 7.30 -10.81
C PHE A 118 5.75 7.21 -11.35
N ASP A 119 5.96 6.67 -12.55
CA ASP A 119 7.29 6.59 -13.17
C ASP A 119 7.93 7.98 -13.35
N ARG A 120 7.16 8.97 -13.81
CA ARG A 120 7.61 10.37 -13.95
C ARG A 120 8.06 10.97 -12.62
N LEU A 121 7.25 10.82 -11.56
CA LEU A 121 7.54 11.35 -10.24
C LEU A 121 8.72 10.64 -9.59
N PHE A 122 8.84 9.32 -9.76
CA PHE A 122 9.98 8.54 -9.27
C PHE A 122 11.30 9.00 -9.90
N LYS A 123 11.29 9.24 -11.22
CA LYS A 123 12.43 9.82 -11.94
C LYS A 123 12.75 11.25 -11.51
N THR A 124 11.75 12.03 -11.10
CA THR A 124 11.93 13.39 -10.56
C THR A 124 12.48 13.38 -9.14
N LEU A 125 12.04 12.45 -8.28
CA LEU A 125 12.48 12.37 -6.88
C LEU A 125 13.97 12.01 -6.76
N THR A 126 14.44 11.09 -7.60
CA THR A 126 15.82 10.58 -7.57
C THR A 126 16.89 11.68 -7.59
N PRO A 127 16.90 12.64 -8.55
CA PRO A 127 17.87 13.74 -8.55
C PRO A 127 17.68 14.69 -7.38
N LEU A 128 16.45 14.93 -6.89
CA LEU A 128 16.22 15.78 -5.71
C LEU A 128 16.83 15.18 -4.44
N GLN A 129 16.70 13.86 -4.23
CA GLN A 129 17.36 13.15 -3.13
C GLN A 129 18.88 13.19 -3.25
N LYS A 130 19.42 13.11 -4.46
CA LYS A 130 20.87 13.23 -4.70
C LYS A 130 21.37 14.63 -4.38
N GLU A 131 20.65 15.65 -4.84
CA GLU A 131 20.97 17.06 -4.59
C GLU A 131 20.94 17.40 -3.10
N PHE A 132 19.94 16.88 -2.37
CA PHE A 132 19.85 17.02 -0.92
C PHE A 132 21.18 16.72 -0.21
N TRP A 133 21.87 15.63 -0.56
CA TRP A 133 23.13 15.27 0.09
C TRP A 133 24.24 16.30 -0.18
N GLY A 134 24.26 16.91 -1.37
CA GLY A 134 25.17 18.01 -1.70
C GLY A 134 24.84 19.28 -0.93
N GLU A 135 23.56 19.62 -0.81
CA GLU A 135 23.10 20.81 -0.07
C GLU A 135 23.34 20.71 1.44
N MET A 136 23.27 19.50 2.02
CA MET A 136 23.55 19.31 3.45
C MET A 136 25.02 19.51 3.82
N SER A 137 25.93 19.50 2.84
CA SER A 137 27.34 19.87 3.04
C SER A 137 27.56 21.39 3.08
N LYS A 138 26.52 22.20 2.82
CA LYS A 138 26.59 23.66 2.78
C LYS A 138 25.90 24.27 4.01
N PRO A 139 26.33 25.47 4.44
CA PRO A 139 25.53 26.29 5.34
C PRO A 139 24.16 26.58 4.74
N LYS A 140 23.11 26.67 5.57
CA LYS A 140 21.72 26.88 5.14
C LYS A 140 21.57 28.06 4.17
N ALA A 141 22.26 29.18 4.43
CA ALA A 141 22.22 30.37 3.60
C ALA A 141 22.74 30.17 2.16
N SER A 142 23.57 29.14 1.93
CA SER A 142 24.13 28.80 0.62
C SER A 142 23.41 27.62 -0.03
N ARG A 143 22.35 27.10 0.59
CA ARG A 143 21.56 26.01 0.03
C ARG A 143 20.63 26.51 -1.08
N ARG A 144 20.29 25.65 -2.04
CA ARG A 144 19.32 26.01 -3.10
C ARG A 144 17.97 26.40 -2.48
N PRO A 145 17.48 27.63 -2.67
CA PRO A 145 16.27 28.10 -1.99
C PRO A 145 14.99 27.32 -2.33
N THR A 146 14.89 26.76 -3.54
CA THR A 146 13.68 26.08 -4.02
C THR A 146 13.66 24.58 -3.73
N LEU A 147 14.77 23.98 -3.29
CA LEU A 147 14.88 22.53 -3.16
C LEU A 147 13.84 21.96 -2.19
N THR A 148 13.66 22.57 -1.02
CA THR A 148 12.65 22.13 -0.04
C THR A 148 11.25 22.12 -0.65
N LYS A 149 10.88 23.19 -1.37
CA LYS A 149 9.55 23.31 -1.97
C LYS A 149 9.33 22.25 -3.05
N GLU A 150 10.26 22.12 -3.98
CA GLU A 150 10.16 21.14 -5.07
C GLU A 150 10.16 19.70 -4.56
N TYR A 151 10.95 19.40 -3.52
CA TYR A 151 10.93 18.11 -2.84
C TYR A 151 9.56 17.83 -2.23
N MET A 152 9.02 18.78 -1.47
CA MET A 152 7.72 18.62 -0.82
C MET A 152 6.57 18.47 -1.83
N GLU A 153 6.56 19.27 -2.89
CA GLU A 153 5.55 19.17 -3.96
C GLU A 153 5.65 17.82 -4.70
N THR A 154 6.85 17.41 -5.10
CA THR A 154 7.06 16.12 -5.78
C THR A 154 6.61 14.95 -4.91
N THR A 155 7.04 14.94 -3.64
CA THR A 155 6.70 13.86 -2.72
C THR A 155 5.22 13.84 -2.33
N ASN A 156 4.55 15.00 -2.23
CA ASN A 156 3.10 15.06 -2.03
C ASN A 156 2.36 14.35 -3.16
N VAL A 157 2.61 14.76 -4.41
CA VAL A 157 1.93 14.20 -5.58
C VAL A 157 2.27 12.72 -5.75
N LEU A 158 3.51 12.32 -5.42
CA LEU A 158 3.91 10.92 -5.45
C LEU A 158 3.15 10.08 -4.42
N LEU A 159 3.02 10.57 -3.18
CA LEU A 159 2.24 9.88 -2.15
C LEU A 159 0.75 9.78 -2.51
N GLU A 160 0.17 10.81 -3.13
CA GLU A 160 -1.21 10.77 -3.63
C GLU A 160 -1.40 9.77 -4.78
N THR A 161 -0.44 9.74 -5.72
CA THR A 161 -0.47 8.79 -6.85
C THR A 161 -0.36 7.35 -6.36
N LEU A 162 0.55 7.09 -5.41
CA LEU A 162 0.69 5.78 -4.79
C LEU A 162 -0.54 5.38 -3.98
N ASP A 163 -1.22 6.32 -3.31
CA ASP A 163 -2.47 6.06 -2.61
C ASP A 163 -3.59 5.63 -3.56
N LYS A 164 -3.75 6.35 -4.70
CA LYS A 164 -4.72 5.99 -5.75
C LYS A 164 -4.43 4.61 -6.37
N LEU A 165 -3.16 4.32 -6.66
CA LEU A 165 -2.75 2.99 -7.14
C LEU A 165 -3.06 1.89 -6.11
N SER A 166 -2.85 2.16 -4.81
CA SER A 166 -3.12 1.20 -3.72
C SER A 166 -4.61 0.91 -3.61
N ALA A 167 -5.44 1.94 -3.78
CA ALA A 167 -6.90 1.80 -3.82
C ALA A 167 -7.35 1.02 -5.07
N ALA A 168 -6.78 1.29 -6.24
CA ALA A 168 -7.10 0.57 -7.47
C ALA A 168 -6.73 -0.93 -7.38
N LEU A 169 -5.55 -1.24 -6.81
CA LEU A 169 -5.13 -2.62 -6.53
C LEU A 169 -6.09 -3.33 -5.58
N ALA A 170 -6.49 -2.67 -4.49
CA ALA A 170 -7.43 -3.24 -3.54
C ALA A 170 -8.82 -3.46 -4.16
N ALA A 171 -9.28 -2.54 -5.02
CA ALA A 171 -10.55 -2.67 -5.71
C ALA A 171 -10.58 -3.84 -6.70
N ASP A 172 -9.44 -4.17 -7.33
CA ASP A 172 -9.34 -5.26 -8.30
C ASP A 172 -9.57 -6.65 -7.69
N VAL A 173 -9.15 -6.83 -6.43
CA VAL A 173 -9.31 -8.09 -5.69
C VAL A 173 -10.50 -8.09 -4.76
N ASN A 174 -11.24 -6.99 -4.68
CA ASN A 174 -12.42 -6.89 -3.83
C ASN A 174 -13.49 -7.90 -4.28
N HIS A 175 -14.18 -8.52 -3.32
CA HIS A 175 -15.22 -9.54 -3.54
C HIS A 175 -14.73 -10.83 -4.19
N LYS A 176 -13.42 -11.11 -4.13
CA LYS A 176 -12.82 -12.37 -4.63
C LYS A 176 -12.62 -13.39 -3.52
N ASP A 177 -12.34 -12.94 -2.31
CA ASP A 177 -12.18 -13.78 -1.13
C ASP A 177 -12.51 -12.95 0.13
N ALA A 178 -13.41 -13.45 0.97
CA ALA A 178 -13.91 -12.70 2.13
C ALA A 178 -12.83 -12.39 3.18
N MET A 179 -11.85 -13.28 3.36
CA MET A 179 -10.73 -13.05 4.28
C MET A 179 -9.81 -11.97 3.72
N ILE A 180 -9.51 -12.02 2.42
CA ILE A 180 -8.71 -10.99 1.74
C ILE A 180 -9.40 -9.64 1.79
N ASP A 181 -10.71 -9.58 1.56
CA ASP A 181 -11.50 -8.35 1.66
C ASP A 181 -11.40 -7.73 3.07
N GLN A 182 -11.53 -8.57 4.12
CA GLN A 182 -11.39 -8.13 5.49
C GLN A 182 -9.96 -7.60 5.79
N LEU A 183 -8.93 -8.34 5.37
CA LEU A 183 -7.53 -7.93 5.57
C LEU A 183 -7.19 -6.64 4.81
N LEU A 184 -7.72 -6.45 3.60
CA LEU A 184 -7.53 -5.22 2.83
C LEU A 184 -8.25 -4.05 3.46
N THR A 185 -9.44 -4.26 4.01
CA THR A 185 -10.17 -3.22 4.76
C THR A 185 -9.38 -2.80 5.99
N ILE A 186 -8.86 -3.75 6.76
CA ILE A 186 -7.97 -3.48 7.91
C ILE A 186 -6.73 -2.69 7.46
N LYS A 187 -6.08 -3.10 6.36
CA LYS A 187 -4.93 -2.40 5.77
C LYS A 187 -5.27 -0.94 5.45
N GLN A 188 -6.40 -0.70 4.78
CA GLN A 188 -6.82 0.64 4.37
C GLN A 188 -7.12 1.54 5.57
N ILE A 189 -7.81 1.05 6.59
CA ILE A 189 -8.10 1.83 7.80
C ILE A 189 -6.80 2.10 8.58
N ALA A 190 -5.91 1.11 8.70
CA ALA A 190 -4.61 1.29 9.34
C ALA A 190 -3.73 2.31 8.60
N TRP A 191 -3.82 2.31 7.28
CA TRP A 191 -3.16 3.29 6.45
C TRP A 191 -3.73 4.70 6.64
N LEU A 192 -5.06 4.84 6.64
CA LEU A 192 -5.73 6.12 6.92
C LEU A 192 -5.32 6.67 8.29
N LEU A 193 -5.32 5.82 9.33
CA LEU A 193 -4.85 6.17 10.67
C LEU A 193 -3.41 6.72 10.62
N ARG A 194 -2.50 5.97 10.01
CA ARG A 194 -1.07 6.35 9.91
C ARG A 194 -0.88 7.66 9.16
N ASN A 195 -1.66 7.89 8.09
CA ASN A 195 -1.60 9.11 7.30
C ASN A 195 -2.09 10.31 8.12
N THR A 196 -3.25 10.17 8.77
CA THR A 196 -3.87 11.20 9.59
C THR A 196 -2.96 11.61 10.76
N ALA A 197 -2.36 10.62 11.45
CA ALA A 197 -1.39 10.87 12.51
C ALA A 197 -0.11 11.56 12.00
N GLY A 198 0.35 11.19 10.80
CA GLY A 198 1.51 11.81 10.15
C GLY A 198 1.30 13.30 9.90
N GLU A 199 0.14 13.70 9.37
CA GLU A 199 -0.19 15.10 9.12
C GLU A 199 -0.34 15.91 10.42
N ALA A 200 -0.93 15.33 11.47
CA ALA A 200 -0.95 15.94 12.81
C ALA A 200 0.47 16.20 13.34
N SER A 201 1.36 15.21 13.22
CA SER A 201 2.76 15.32 13.64
C SER A 201 3.53 16.39 12.84
N LEU A 202 3.28 16.50 11.54
CA LEU A 202 3.90 17.52 10.68
C LEU A 202 3.50 18.94 11.11
N ILE A 203 2.24 19.16 11.48
CA ILE A 203 1.77 20.45 12.01
C ILE A 203 2.54 20.81 13.29
N VAL A 204 2.65 19.87 14.23
CA VAL A 204 3.38 20.10 15.50
C VAL A 204 4.85 20.43 15.23
N SER A 205 5.51 19.64 14.37
CA SER A 205 6.92 19.87 14.02
C SER A 205 7.14 21.24 13.37
N THR A 206 6.23 21.66 12.49
CA THR A 206 6.32 22.98 11.85
C THR A 206 6.09 24.10 12.87
N GLY A 207 5.10 23.96 13.74
CA GLY A 207 4.78 24.94 14.78
C GLY A 207 5.89 25.13 15.81
N ILE A 208 6.59 24.05 16.20
CA ILE A 208 7.77 24.13 17.07
C ILE A 208 8.88 24.94 16.40
N ASN A 209 9.15 24.70 15.11
CA ASN A 209 10.21 25.39 14.37
C ASN A 209 9.92 26.89 14.15
N THR A 210 8.66 27.25 13.90
CA THR A 210 8.28 28.66 13.65
C THR A 210 7.97 29.43 14.94
N GLY A 211 7.77 28.73 16.06
CA GLY A 211 7.26 29.28 17.32
C GLY A 211 5.84 29.84 17.22
N LYS A 212 5.12 29.56 16.12
CA LYS A 212 3.79 30.11 15.83
C LYS A 212 2.90 29.07 15.17
N VAL A 213 1.66 28.98 15.63
CA VAL A 213 0.62 28.16 15.02
C VAL A 213 -0.59 29.05 14.76
N ALA A 214 -0.96 29.21 13.49
CA ALA A 214 -2.11 30.02 13.11
C ALA A 214 -3.43 29.32 13.55
N PRO A 215 -4.51 30.06 13.83
CA PRO A 215 -5.78 29.49 14.28
C PRO A 215 -6.33 28.39 13.36
N GLU A 216 -6.21 28.57 12.04
CA GLU A 216 -6.61 27.61 11.02
C GLU A 216 -5.78 26.31 11.10
N THR A 217 -4.48 26.42 11.38
CA THR A 217 -3.59 25.27 11.56
C THR A 217 -3.93 24.51 12.84
N ARG A 218 -4.29 25.23 13.91
CA ARG A 218 -4.79 24.61 15.15
C ARG A 218 -6.09 23.85 14.92
N LEU A 219 -7.02 24.42 14.15
CA LEU A 219 -8.26 23.74 13.78
C LEU A 219 -7.99 22.48 12.94
N ALA A 220 -7.08 22.55 11.96
CA ALA A 220 -6.67 21.40 11.17
C ALA A 220 -6.08 20.29 12.04
N TYR A 221 -5.21 20.64 13.00
CA TYR A 221 -4.67 19.69 13.97
C TYR A 221 -5.78 18.98 14.76
N THR A 222 -6.75 19.72 15.31
CA THR A 222 -7.88 19.11 16.03
C THR A 222 -8.68 18.16 15.15
N LYS A 223 -8.89 18.48 13.86
CA LYS A 223 -9.54 17.58 12.91
C LYS A 223 -8.74 16.29 12.69
N PHE A 224 -7.41 16.40 12.57
CA PHE A 224 -6.56 15.21 12.45
C PHE A 224 -6.60 14.35 13.72
N VAL A 225 -6.55 14.95 14.91
CA VAL A 225 -6.66 14.19 16.18
C VAL A 225 -7.97 13.42 16.24
N GLY A 226 -9.12 14.07 15.96
CA GLY A 226 -10.39 13.36 15.92
C GLY A 226 -10.46 12.27 14.83
N GLY A 227 -9.79 12.50 13.69
CA GLY A 227 -9.65 11.49 12.63
C GLY A 227 -8.81 10.28 13.04
N ILE A 228 -7.78 10.47 13.88
CA ILE A 228 -6.97 9.38 14.45
C ILE A 228 -7.86 8.49 15.32
N ASP A 229 -8.62 9.09 16.24
CA ASP A 229 -9.52 8.35 17.14
C ASP A 229 -10.60 7.57 16.37
N ALA A 230 -11.17 8.19 15.34
CA ALA A 230 -12.16 7.56 14.48
C ALA A 230 -11.57 6.38 13.69
N ALA A 231 -10.39 6.55 13.10
CA ALA A 231 -9.71 5.48 12.35
C ALA A 231 -9.27 4.33 13.26
N TRP A 232 -8.79 4.62 14.47
CA TRP A 232 -8.47 3.58 15.47
C TRP A 232 -9.70 2.79 15.88
N SER A 233 -10.81 3.48 16.17
CA SER A 233 -12.08 2.83 16.51
C SER A 233 -12.59 1.95 15.37
N ALA A 234 -12.46 2.40 14.13
CA ALA A 234 -12.83 1.63 12.95
C ALA A 234 -11.95 0.36 12.80
N LEU A 235 -10.66 0.41 13.15
CA LEU A 235 -9.81 -0.78 13.20
C LEU A 235 -10.30 -1.78 14.24
N GLU A 236 -10.57 -1.32 15.47
CA GLU A 236 -11.07 -2.20 16.55
C GLU A 236 -12.40 -2.86 16.15
N LEU A 237 -13.31 -2.13 15.52
CA LEU A 237 -14.58 -2.67 15.04
C LEU A 237 -14.41 -3.67 13.89
N THR A 238 -13.55 -3.38 12.92
CA THR A 238 -13.34 -4.25 11.73
C THR A 238 -12.61 -5.54 12.09
N THR A 239 -11.84 -5.53 13.18
CA THR A 239 -11.10 -6.68 13.68
C THR A 239 -11.85 -7.49 14.73
N ALA A 240 -12.96 -6.96 15.26
CA ALA A 240 -13.80 -7.67 16.21
C ALA A 240 -14.37 -8.95 15.59
N GLY A 241 -14.14 -10.10 16.24
CA GLY A 241 -14.59 -11.41 15.75
C GLY A 241 -13.83 -11.95 14.53
N ALA A 242 -12.82 -11.23 14.05
CA ALA A 242 -11.98 -11.67 12.94
C ALA A 242 -10.97 -12.73 13.41
N HIS A 243 -10.76 -13.77 12.59
CA HIS A 243 -9.63 -14.69 12.78
C HIS A 243 -8.35 -14.04 12.24
N LEU A 244 -7.79 -13.09 12.99
CA LEU A 244 -6.60 -12.36 12.58
C LEU A 244 -5.35 -13.24 12.66
N PRO A 245 -4.40 -13.07 11.72
CA PRO A 245 -3.04 -13.57 11.89
C PRO A 245 -2.42 -13.01 13.19
N PRO A 246 -1.73 -13.84 14.01
CA PRO A 246 -1.19 -13.43 15.31
C PRO A 246 -0.30 -12.16 15.26
N ALA A 247 0.42 -11.96 14.17
CA ALA A 247 1.26 -10.79 13.96
C ALA A 247 0.44 -9.48 13.93
N VAL A 248 -0.74 -9.49 13.31
CA VAL A 248 -1.64 -8.32 13.23
C VAL A 248 -2.20 -8.01 14.61
N SER A 249 -2.70 -9.02 15.31
CA SER A 249 -3.24 -8.88 16.68
C SER A 249 -2.19 -8.32 17.64
N SER A 250 -0.95 -8.80 17.55
CA SER A 250 0.17 -8.33 18.38
C SER A 250 0.55 -6.88 18.06
N ALA A 251 0.60 -6.51 16.77
CA ALA A 251 0.90 -5.14 16.36
C ALA A 251 -0.16 -4.14 16.84
N MET A 252 -1.44 -4.52 16.80
CA MET A 252 -2.53 -3.70 17.34
C MET A 252 -2.40 -3.51 18.86
N ALA A 253 -2.13 -4.58 19.60
CA ALA A 253 -1.94 -4.50 21.05
C ALA A 253 -0.77 -3.57 21.43
N ALA A 254 0.35 -3.65 20.71
CA ALA A 254 1.53 -2.82 20.95
C ALA A 254 1.32 -1.32 20.59
N THR A 255 0.33 -1.00 19.74
CA THR A 255 0.03 0.39 19.36
C THR A 255 -0.85 1.10 20.39
N LYS A 256 -1.56 0.34 21.23
CA LYS A 256 -2.50 0.88 22.24
C LYS A 256 -1.80 1.39 23.51
N THR A 257 -0.54 1.01 23.71
CA THR A 257 0.32 1.41 24.83
C THR A 257 1.15 2.63 24.49
#